data_AF-A0A1W2GHU7-F1
#
_entry.id   AF-A0A1W2GHU7-F1
#
_cell.length_a   1.000
_cell.length_b   1.000
_cell.length_c   1.000
_cell.angle_alpha   90.00
_cell.angle_beta   90.00
_cell.angle_gamma   90.00
#
_symmetry.space_group_name_H-M   'P 1'
#
loop_
_entity.id
_entity.type
_entity.pdbx_description
1 polymer ?
#
loop_
_entity_poly.entity_id
_entity_poly.type
_entity_poly.pdbx_seq_one_letter_code
_entity_poly.pdbx_strand_id
1 'polypeptide(L)' 'MKLILSKSVKVNVSFLILLYIQCSKKLDVMSEKKKVVQVKNPKTGRYVKIDREKGRIVAHKKSDGPFKNVAVARKRS' A
#
# COMPACT_ATOMS: atom_id res chain seq x y z
N MET A 1 45.44 -40.07 -15.51
CA MET A 1 44.69 -38.90 -16.02
C MET A 1 43.21 -39.11 -15.71
N LYS A 2 42.61 -38.33 -14.80
CA LYS A 2 41.21 -38.47 -14.38
C LYS A 2 40.46 -37.18 -14.77
N LEU A 3 39.72 -37.24 -15.88
CA LEU A 3 38.83 -36.17 -16.32
C LEU A 3 37.60 -36.18 -15.41
N ILE A 4 37.48 -35.15 -14.57
CA ILE A 4 36.31 -34.92 -13.73
C ILE A 4 35.24 -34.30 -14.64
N LEU A 5 34.21 -35.10 -14.99
CA LEU A 5 33.03 -34.60 -15.69
C LEU A 5 32.35 -33.52 -14.84
N SER A 6 32.21 -32.33 -15.39
CA SER A 6 31.41 -31.24 -14.82
C SER A 6 29.95 -31.68 -14.78
N LYS A 7 29.35 -31.66 -13.58
CA LYS A 7 27.91 -31.89 -13.43
C LYS A 7 27.18 -30.65 -13.95
N SER A 8 26.65 -30.72 -15.17
CA SER A 8 25.70 -29.75 -15.70
C SER A 8 24.46 -29.68 -14.81
N VAL A 9 24.39 -28.65 -13.98
CA VAL A 9 23.17 -28.30 -13.24
C VAL A 9 22.18 -27.72 -14.24
N LYS A 10 21.21 -28.53 -14.67
CA LYS A 10 20.03 -28.07 -15.42
C LYS A 10 19.17 -27.21 -14.50
N VAL A 11 19.43 -25.91 -14.47
CA VAL A 11 18.55 -24.93 -13.84
C VAL A 11 17.26 -24.86 -14.67
N ASN A 12 16.16 -25.33 -14.07
CA ASN A 12 14.84 -25.35 -14.68
C ASN A 12 14.33 -23.90 -14.76
N VAL A 13 14.26 -23.34 -15.96
CA VAL A 13 13.84 -21.95 -16.22
C VAL A 13 12.43 -21.68 -15.65
N SER A 14 11.59 -22.71 -15.60
CA SER A 14 10.26 -22.68 -15.00
C SER A 14 10.28 -22.35 -13.50
N PHE A 15 11.32 -22.74 -12.76
CA PHE A 15 11.46 -22.47 -11.33
C PHE A 15 11.84 -21.01 -11.06
N LEU A 16 12.64 -20.42 -11.94
CA LEU A 16 12.99 -18.99 -11.91
C LEU A 16 11.78 -18.10 -12.18
N ILE A 17 10.90 -18.50 -13.10
CA ILE A 17 9.66 -17.76 -13.42
C ILE A 17 8.67 -17.82 -12.25
N LEU A 18 8.50 -18.98 -11.62
CA LEU A 18 7.64 -19.14 -10.45
C LEU A 18 8.13 -18.32 -9.25
N LEU A 19 9.45 -18.27 -9.02
CA LEU A 19 10.05 -17.45 -7.96
C LEU A 19 9.82 -15.94 -8.22
N TYR A 20 9.92 -15.51 -9.48
CA TYR A 20 9.69 -14.12 -9.87
C TYR A 20 8.22 -13.69 -9.68
N ILE A 21 7.25 -14.56 -9.99
CA ILE A 21 5.82 -14.31 -9.78
C ILE A 21 5.49 -14.19 -8.29
N GLN A 22 6.09 -15.03 -7.44
CA GLN A 22 5.88 -14.98 -5.99
C GLN A 22 6.43 -13.68 -5.37
N CYS A 23 7.54 -13.16 -5.91
CA CYS A 23 8.18 -11.95 -5.42
C CYS A 23 7.38 -10.68 -5.76
N SER A 24 6.77 -10.62 -6.95
CA SER A 24 6.12 -9.40 -7.46
C SER A 24 4.86 -8.99 -6.65
N LYS A 25 4.07 -9.94 -6.15
CA LYS A 25 2.85 -9.63 -5.35
C LYS A 25 3.13 -9.02 -3.97
N LYS A 26 4.40 -8.98 -3.53
CA LYS A 26 4.79 -8.50 -2.20
C LYS A 26 5.11 -7.00 -2.16
N LEU A 27 5.15 -6.33 -3.32
CA LEU A 27 5.59 -4.93 -3.45
C LEU A 27 4.46 -3.88 -3.40
N ASP A 28 3.19 -4.28 -3.50
CA ASP A 28 2.06 -3.31 -3.52
C ASP A 28 1.62 -2.81 -2.14
N VAL A 29 2.13 -3.37 -1.03
CA VAL A 29 1.64 -3.06 0.32
C VAL A 29 2.31 -1.81 0.92
N MET A 30 3.41 -1.31 0.35
CA MET A 30 4.27 -0.35 1.07
C MET A 30 4.14 1.11 0.64
N SER A 31 3.31 1.45 -0.35
CA SER A 31 3.16 2.85 -0.79
C SER A 31 1.76 3.19 -1.29
N GLU A 32 0.72 2.74 -0.59
CA GLU A 32 -0.56 3.43 -0.70
C GLU A 32 -0.40 4.81 -0.06
N LYS A 33 0.01 5.80 -0.88
CA LYS A 33 -0.13 7.22 -0.59
C LYS A 33 -1.58 7.42 -0.13
N LYS A 34 -1.74 7.54 1.19
CA LYS A 34 -3.00 7.43 1.93
C LYS A 34 -4.17 8.00 1.14
N LYS A 35 -4.91 7.11 0.46
CA LYS A 35 -6.12 7.43 -0.31
C LYS A 35 -7.17 8.09 0.57
N VAL A 36 -7.13 7.77 1.85
CA VAL A 36 -8.00 8.32 2.89
C VAL A 36 -7.35 9.53 3.54
N VAL A 37 -8.04 10.68 3.47
CA VAL A 37 -7.69 11.92 4.18
C VAL A 37 -8.74 12.26 5.22
N GLN A 38 -8.40 13.16 6.12
CA GLN A 38 -9.33 13.70 7.10
C GLN A 38 -9.52 15.21 6.96
N VAL A 39 -10.76 15.65 7.19
CA VAL A 39 -11.15 17.06 7.20
C VAL A 39 -12.00 17.33 8.42
N LYS A 40 -11.87 18.52 9.02
CA LYS A 40 -12.77 19.00 10.07
C LYS A 40 -14.01 19.59 9.41
N ASN A 41 -15.18 19.08 9.77
CA ASN A 41 -16.45 19.66 9.37
C ASN A 41 -16.71 20.93 10.20
N PRO A 42 -16.82 22.14 9.61
CA PRO A 42 -17.03 23.37 10.36
C PRO A 42 -18.42 23.45 11.00
N LYS A 43 -19.43 22.76 10.45
CA LYS A 43 -20.80 22.78 10.99
C LYS A 43 -20.92 22.01 12.29
N THR A 44 -20.27 20.85 12.37
CA THR A 44 -20.38 19.95 13.53
C THR A 44 -19.13 19.93 14.41
N GLY A 45 -18.03 20.56 13.96
CA GLY A 45 -16.73 20.52 14.62
C GLY A 45 -16.02 19.16 14.55
N ARG A 46 -16.65 18.11 13.98
CA ARG A 46 -16.15 16.73 13.99
C ARG A 46 -15.23 16.44 12.80
N TYR A 47 -14.31 15.50 13.01
CA TYR A 47 -13.43 15.00 11.95
C TYR A 47 -14.11 13.91 11.13
N VAL A 48 -13.93 13.98 9.82
CA VAL A 48 -14.54 13.08 8.84
C VAL A 48 -13.45 12.46 7.97
N LYS A 49 -13.53 11.14 7.72
CA LYS A 49 -12.67 10.43 6.77
C LYS A 49 -13.26 10.51 5.37
N ILE A 50 -12.45 10.93 4.42
CA ILE A 50 -12.82 11.07 3.01
C ILE A 50 -11.91 10.17 2.18
N ASP A 51 -12.52 9.34 1.35
CA ASP A 51 -11.83 8.61 0.29
C ASP A 51 -11.68 9.52 -0.93
N ARG A 52 -10.43 9.80 -1.32
CA ARG A 52 -10.12 10.71 -2.44
C ARG A 52 -10.36 10.09 -3.81
N GLU A 53 -10.38 8.77 -3.93
CA GLU A 53 -10.60 8.10 -5.22
C GLU A 53 -12.10 8.07 -5.53
N LYS A 54 -12.91 7.71 -4.53
CA LYS A 54 -14.36 7.56 -4.70
C LYS A 54 -15.13 8.86 -4.44
N GLY A 55 -14.51 9.87 -3.84
CA GLY A 55 -15.15 11.12 -3.46
C GLY A 55 -16.24 10.95 -2.40
N ARG A 56 -16.13 9.91 -1.55
CA ARG A 56 -17.16 9.56 -0.55
C ARG A 56 -16.66 9.71 0.88
N ILE A 57 -17.60 10.02 1.76
CA ILE A 57 -17.36 10.01 3.20
C ILE A 57 -17.38 8.56 3.68
N VAL A 58 -16.28 8.10 4.28
CA VAL A 58 -16.16 6.73 4.78
C VAL A 58 -16.70 6.63 6.21
N ALA A 59 -16.34 7.58 7.07
CA ALA A 59 -16.71 7.56 8.47
C ALA A 59 -16.63 8.95 9.10
N HIS A 60 -17.40 9.17 10.17
CA HIS A 60 -17.32 10.35 11.02
C HIS A 60 -16.86 9.97 12.42
N LYS A 61 -16.07 10.84 13.07
CA LYS A 61 -15.62 10.62 14.44
C LYS A 61 -16.65 11.17 15.42
N LYS A 62 -16.93 10.43 16.50
CA LYS A 62 -17.80 10.87 17.59
C LYS A 62 -17.04 11.65 18.66
N SER A 63 -15.79 11.26 18.93
CA SER A 63 -14.92 11.91 19.89
C SER A 63 -14.12 13.05 19.27
N ASP A 64 -13.72 13.99 20.11
CA ASP A 64 -12.96 15.15 19.71
C ASP A 64 -11.56 14.79 19.18
N GLY A 65 -11.04 15.71 18.37
CA GLY A 65 -9.70 15.61 17.79
C GLY A 65 -9.60 14.74 16.52
N PRO A 66 -8.45 14.78 15.83
CA PRO A 66 -8.24 14.10 14.56
C PRO A 66 -8.19 12.57 14.71
N PHE A 67 -8.33 11.86 13.60
CA PHE A 67 -7.99 10.45 13.49
C PHE A 67 -6.47 10.26 13.54
N LYS A 68 -6.04 9.25 14.32
CA LYS A 68 -4.63 8.84 14.37
C LYS A 68 -4.21 8.30 13.00
N ASN A 69 -3.00 8.65 12.56
CA ASN A 69 -2.37 8.17 11.32
C ASN A 69 -3.04 8.53 9.99
N VAL A 70 -4.09 9.37 9.98
CA VAL A 70 -4.74 9.85 8.75
C VAL A 70 -4.21 11.24 8.38
N ALA A 71 -3.88 11.48 7.11
CA ALA A 71 -3.38 12.78 6.65
C ALA A 71 -4.49 13.83 6.69
N VAL A 72 -4.22 14.99 7.28
CA VAL A 72 -5.14 16.14 7.26
C VAL A 72 -5.10 16.78 5.88
N ALA A 73 -6.27 16.99 5.26
CA ALA A 73 -6.32 17.69 3.98
C ALA A 73 -5.84 19.14 4.17
N ARG A 74 -4.86 19.53 3.36
CA ARG A 74 -4.31 20.89 3.33
C ARG A 74 -4.48 21.46 1.92
N LYS A 75 -4.68 22.77 1.83
CA LYS A 75 -4.62 23.49 0.55
C LYS A 75 -3.22 23.28 -0.04
N ARG A 76 -3.13 22.91 -1.32
CA ARG A 76 -1.89 23.09 -2.07
C ARG A 76 -1.82 24.58 -2.41
N SER A 77 -0.82 25.26 -1.87
CA SER A 77 -0.46 26.64 -2.21
C SER A 77 -0.14 26.75 -3.69
#